data_AF-A0A8H5G1A7-F1
#
_entry.id   AF-A0A8H5G1A7-F1
#
_cell.length_a   1.000
_cell.length_b   1.000
_cell.length_c   1.000
_cell.angle_alpha   90.00
_cell.angle_beta   90.00
_cell.angle_gamma   90.00
#
_symmetry.space_group_name_H-M   'P 1'
#
loop_
_entity.id
_entity.type
_entity.pdbx_description
1 polymer ?
#
loop_
_entity_poly.entity_id
_entity_poly.type
_entity_poly.pdbx_seq_one_letter_code
_entity_poly.pdbx_strand_id
1 'polypeptide(L)'
;MLWCHKVIVIMHSRPSDRVGIRWLLPSLKVYYIPFVPIASGATLPNFFTFLPYLRTIPIREPIHHIHLIHAHAGLSSSGHEGILHSYMMGVHTVFTDHSLFGFEDAASILTNKLLVGTLRNVNAVCVSHPGRENTVLRGELYKQSKDDPPRYVIKRFLPGPPLSTNTITIVFLLHFTFRKGINLLVATAPRICAAFPNVKFVIGGNGPKMIDLLQD
;
A
#
# COMPACT_ATOMS: atom_id res chain seq x y z
N MET A 1 -15.45 -13.87 -4.40
CA MET A 1 -16.67 -13.33 -3.77
C MET A 1 -16.93 -11.88 -4.24
N LEU A 2 -16.93 -11.60 -5.54
CA LEU A 2 -17.14 -10.25 -6.12
C LEU A 2 -18.46 -10.15 -6.92
N TRP A 3 -19.27 -11.21 -6.92
CA TRP A 3 -20.43 -11.34 -7.81
C TRP A 3 -21.63 -10.47 -7.38
N CYS A 4 -21.71 -10.03 -6.12
CA CYS A 4 -22.78 -9.16 -5.61
C CYS A 4 -22.34 -7.73 -5.27
N HIS A 5 -21.07 -7.36 -5.52
CA HIS A 5 -20.56 -6.04 -5.16
C HIS A 5 -19.94 -5.35 -6.36
N LYS A 6 -20.35 -4.12 -6.60
CA LYS A 6 -19.71 -3.24 -7.59
C LYS A 6 -18.53 -2.53 -6.94
N VAL A 7 -17.34 -2.74 -7.49
CA VAL A 7 -16.09 -2.18 -6.99
C VAL A 7 -15.54 -1.19 -8.01
N ILE A 8 -15.24 0.02 -7.52
CA ILE A 8 -14.59 1.07 -8.30
C ILE A 8 -13.26 1.37 -7.64
N VAL A 9 -12.18 1.25 -8.41
CA VAL A 9 -10.84 1.69 -8.03
C VAL A 9 -10.59 3.03 -8.70
N ILE A 10 -10.16 4.04 -7.94
CA ILE A 10 -9.81 5.35 -8.48
C ILE A 10 -8.33 5.59 -8.19
N MET A 11 -7.55 5.88 -9.23
CA MET A 11 -6.13 6.20 -9.11
C MET A 11 -5.71 7.20 -10.16
N HIS A 12 -4.55 7.84 -9.97
CA HIS A 12 -3.99 8.76 -10.95
C HIS A 12 -3.64 8.03 -12.26
N SER A 13 -3.66 8.76 -13.36
CA SER A 13 -3.23 8.25 -14.65
C SER A 13 -1.72 8.03 -14.69
N ARG A 14 -1.28 7.09 -15.52
CA ARG A 14 0.13 6.99 -15.93
C ARG A 14 0.18 7.26 -17.42
N PRO A 15 0.92 8.30 -17.85
CA PRO A 15 1.09 8.59 -19.27
C PRO A 15 1.57 7.35 -20.04
N SER A 16 1.16 7.23 -21.30
CA SER A 16 1.36 6.11 -22.23
C SER A 16 0.46 4.88 -22.07
N ASP A 17 0.13 4.41 -20.86
CA ASP A 17 -0.54 3.10 -20.72
C ASP A 17 -1.73 3.05 -19.74
N ARG A 18 -1.95 4.02 -18.85
CA ARG A 18 -3.02 3.97 -17.83
C ARG A 18 -3.84 5.26 -17.79
N VAL A 19 -4.78 5.37 -18.72
CA VAL A 19 -5.69 6.51 -18.87
C VAL A 19 -7.15 6.06 -19.02
N GLY A 20 -8.10 6.95 -18.71
CA GLY A 20 -9.53 6.72 -18.90
C GLY A 20 -10.15 5.72 -17.92
N ILE A 21 -11.08 4.90 -18.41
CA ILE A 21 -11.80 3.89 -17.61
C ILE A 21 -11.41 2.50 -18.13
N ARG A 22 -11.05 1.59 -17.24
CA ARG A 22 -10.75 0.19 -17.56
C ARG A 22 -11.67 -0.77 -16.82
N TRP A 23 -12.13 -1.78 -17.53
CA TRP A 23 -12.93 -2.87 -16.97
C TRP A 23 -12.00 -4.05 -16.75
N LEU A 24 -11.84 -4.47 -15.50
CA LEU A 24 -11.01 -5.64 -15.16
C LEU A 24 -11.88 -6.90 -14.99
N LEU A 25 -13.04 -6.75 -14.36
CA LEU A 25 -14.07 -7.76 -14.22
C LEU A 25 -15.44 -7.11 -14.43
N PRO A 26 -16.52 -7.87 -14.69
CA PRO A 26 -17.87 -7.30 -14.87
C PRO A 26 -18.28 -6.35 -13.73
N SER A 27 -17.84 -6.62 -12.50
CA SER A 27 -18.12 -5.82 -11.31
C SER A 27 -16.94 -4.95 -10.83
N LEU A 28 -15.80 -4.93 -11.53
CA LEU A 28 -14.60 -4.17 -11.14
C LEU A 28 -14.17 -3.19 -12.24
N LYS A 29 -14.30 -1.91 -11.96
CA LYS A 29 -13.85 -0.82 -12.83
C LYS A 29 -12.73 -0.03 -12.20
N VAL A 30 -11.86 0.50 -13.05
CA VAL A 30 -10.73 1.32 -12.67
C VAL A 30 -10.80 2.65 -13.39
N TYR A 31 -10.89 3.74 -12.63
CA TYR A 31 -10.90 5.11 -13.11
C TYR A 31 -9.51 5.72 -12.95
N TYR A 32 -8.90 6.11 -14.06
CA TYR A 32 -7.63 6.83 -14.10
C TYR A 32 -7.89 8.33 -14.22
N ILE A 33 -7.76 9.07 -13.11
CA ILE A 33 -7.95 10.52 -13.06
C ILE A 33 -6.70 11.24 -13.58
N PRO A 34 -6.82 12.40 -14.25
CA PRO A 34 -5.71 13.09 -14.90
C PRO A 34 -4.80 13.85 -13.92
N PHE A 35 -4.45 13.25 -12.79
CA PHE A 35 -3.44 13.78 -11.88
C PHE A 35 -2.06 13.33 -12.34
N VAL A 36 -1.18 14.29 -12.58
CA VAL A 36 0.16 14.04 -13.10
C VAL A 36 1.08 13.59 -11.95
N PRO A 37 1.74 12.42 -12.07
CA PRO A 37 2.79 12.03 -11.14
C PRO A 37 4.02 12.93 -11.29
N ILE A 38 4.61 13.32 -10.18
CA ILE A 38 5.78 14.20 -10.13
C ILE A 38 7.07 13.47 -9.77
N ALA A 39 7.01 12.47 -8.89
CA ALA A 39 8.19 11.75 -8.41
C ALA A 39 7.79 10.36 -7.90
N SER A 40 8.52 9.32 -8.31
CA SER A 40 8.31 7.93 -7.85
C SER A 40 6.86 7.43 -7.97
N GLY A 41 6.09 7.94 -8.93
CA GLY A 41 4.67 7.62 -9.10
C GLY A 41 3.73 8.29 -8.09
N ALA A 42 4.21 9.23 -7.28
CA ALA A 42 3.39 10.08 -6.42
C ALA A 42 2.98 11.37 -7.14
N THR A 43 1.79 11.88 -6.83
CA THR A 43 1.30 13.18 -7.31
C THR A 43 1.62 14.27 -6.29
N LEU A 44 1.45 15.54 -6.66
CA LEU A 44 1.38 16.62 -5.67
C LEU A 44 0.26 16.32 -4.64
N PRO A 45 0.39 16.84 -3.40
CA PRO A 45 -0.66 16.82 -2.40
C PRO A 45 -1.78 17.79 -2.82
N ASN A 46 -2.53 17.42 -3.85
CA ASN A 46 -3.63 18.19 -4.41
C ASN A 46 -4.90 18.04 -3.56
N PHE A 47 -4.81 18.37 -2.26
CA PHE A 47 -5.98 18.37 -1.39
C PHE A 47 -7.05 19.30 -1.98
N PHE A 48 -8.29 18.83 -2.03
CA PHE A 48 -9.49 19.49 -2.57
C PHE A 48 -9.69 19.41 -4.08
N THR A 49 -8.79 18.76 -4.83
CA THR A 49 -9.00 18.56 -6.27
C THR A 49 -9.64 17.21 -6.59
N PHE A 50 -9.74 16.29 -5.63
CA PHE A 50 -10.29 14.96 -5.85
C PHE A 50 -11.82 14.91 -5.72
N LEU A 51 -12.43 15.80 -4.93
CA LEU A 51 -13.88 15.83 -4.69
C LEU A 51 -14.75 15.81 -5.97
N PRO A 52 -14.45 16.57 -7.05
CA PRO A 52 -15.24 16.52 -8.27
C PRO A 52 -15.30 15.11 -8.87
N TYR A 53 -14.20 14.36 -8.83
CA TYR A 53 -14.14 12.97 -9.30
C TYR A 53 -14.86 12.03 -8.34
N LEU A 54 -14.61 12.17 -7.04
CA LEU A 54 -15.24 11.37 -6.00
C LEU A 54 -16.77 11.47 -6.04
N ARG A 55 -17.32 12.63 -6.42
CA ARG A 55 -18.76 12.84 -6.58
C ARG A 55 -19.29 12.36 -7.93
N THR A 56 -18.61 12.66 -9.03
CA THR A 56 -19.16 12.40 -10.38
C THR A 56 -19.12 10.94 -10.78
N ILE A 57 -18.11 10.18 -10.33
CA ILE A 57 -17.95 8.77 -10.68
C ILE A 57 -19.13 7.90 -10.16
N PRO A 58 -19.52 7.98 -8.88
CA PRO A 58 -20.68 7.25 -8.36
C PRO A 58 -21.99 7.59 -9.08
N ILE A 59 -22.21 8.87 -9.38
CA ILE A 59 -23.39 9.34 -10.13
C ILE A 59 -23.44 8.72 -11.53
N ARG A 60 -22.30 8.63 -12.20
CA ARG A 60 -22.18 8.02 -13.54
C ARG A 60 -22.34 6.49 -13.52
N GLU A 61 -21.99 5.84 -12.41
CA GLU A 61 -21.91 4.39 -12.29
C GLU A 61 -23.22 3.72 -11.83
N PRO A 62 -24.38 4.28 -12.17
CA PRO A 62 -25.64 4.13 -11.39
C PRO A 62 -25.48 3.60 -9.96
N ILE A 63 -24.55 4.14 -9.19
CA ILE A 63 -24.37 3.76 -7.78
C ILE A 63 -25.25 4.69 -6.97
N HIS A 64 -26.45 4.22 -6.64
CA HIS A 64 -27.39 4.98 -5.81
C HIS A 64 -26.86 5.21 -4.40
N HIS A 65 -26.03 4.30 -3.88
CA HIS A 65 -25.42 4.44 -2.57
C HIS A 65 -24.03 3.80 -2.50
N ILE A 66 -23.03 4.61 -2.13
CA ILE A 66 -21.69 4.14 -1.79
C ILE A 66 -21.75 3.66 -0.35
N HIS A 67 -21.46 2.39 -0.12
CA HIS A 67 -21.51 1.82 1.23
C HIS A 67 -20.17 1.98 1.96
N LEU A 68 -19.07 1.97 1.21
CA LEU A 68 -17.73 1.95 1.77
C LEU A 68 -16.73 2.66 0.85
N ILE A 69 -15.91 3.53 1.43
CA ILE A 69 -14.70 4.06 0.82
C ILE A 69 -13.50 3.38 1.46
N HIS A 70 -12.70 2.68 0.65
CA HIS A 70 -11.48 2.03 1.10
C HIS A 70 -10.25 2.78 0.56
N ALA A 71 -9.59 3.54 1.43
CA ALA A 71 -8.35 4.23 1.10
C ALA A 71 -7.12 3.36 1.38
N HIS A 72 -6.11 3.49 0.55
CA HIS A 72 -4.84 2.76 0.68
C HIS A 72 -3.66 3.72 0.70
N ALA A 73 -2.62 3.31 1.44
CA ALA A 73 -1.33 3.99 1.58
C ALA A 73 -1.41 5.33 2.34
N GLY A 74 -0.62 5.45 3.41
CA GLY A 74 -0.59 6.63 4.30
C GLY A 74 -0.07 7.93 3.67
N LEU A 75 0.23 7.95 2.37
CA LEU A 75 0.65 9.15 1.62
C LEU A 75 -0.29 9.49 0.46
N SER A 76 -1.38 8.74 0.28
CA SER A 76 -2.29 8.91 -0.85
C SER A 76 -3.18 10.14 -0.65
N SER A 77 -2.87 11.28 -1.28
CA SER A 77 -3.67 12.51 -1.14
C SER A 77 -5.15 12.31 -1.50
N SER A 78 -5.45 11.57 -2.57
CA SER A 78 -6.82 11.21 -2.94
C SER A 78 -7.49 10.28 -1.92
N GLY A 79 -6.72 9.38 -1.29
CA GLY A 79 -7.19 8.53 -0.20
C GLY A 79 -7.59 9.34 1.04
N HIS A 80 -6.75 10.31 1.43
CA HIS A 80 -7.02 11.19 2.57
C HIS A 80 -8.25 12.07 2.30
N GLU A 81 -8.34 12.63 1.09
CA GLU A 81 -9.48 13.44 0.68
C GLU A 81 -10.77 12.61 0.57
N GLY A 82 -10.69 11.37 0.09
CA GLY A 82 -11.80 10.43 0.07
C GLY A 82 -12.35 10.15 1.47
N ILE A 83 -11.47 9.98 2.46
CA ILE A 83 -11.86 9.82 3.86
C ILE A 83 -12.47 11.11 4.40
N LEU A 84 -11.85 12.27 4.15
CA LEU A 84 -12.36 13.56 4.63
C LEU A 84 -13.79 13.83 4.15
N HIS A 85 -14.06 13.64 2.86
CA HIS A 85 -15.38 13.92 2.29
C HIS A 85 -16.43 12.85 2.61
N SER A 86 -16.00 11.63 2.95
CA SER A 86 -16.92 10.54 3.32
C SER A 86 -17.88 10.93 4.46
N TYR A 87 -17.40 11.76 5.40
CA TYR A 87 -18.17 12.21 6.55
C TYR A 87 -19.40 13.02 6.13
N MET A 88 -19.22 13.94 5.18
CA MET A 88 -20.33 14.71 4.60
C MET A 88 -21.26 13.86 3.73
N MET A 89 -20.77 12.73 3.23
CA MET A 89 -21.54 11.79 2.41
C MET A 89 -22.27 10.72 3.24
N GLY A 90 -22.00 10.62 4.55
CA GLY A 90 -22.54 9.56 5.41
C GLY A 90 -22.05 8.16 5.02
N VAL A 91 -20.84 8.05 4.46
CA VAL A 91 -20.27 6.79 3.94
C VAL A 91 -19.24 6.24 4.91
N HIS A 92 -19.29 4.93 5.18
CA HIS A 92 -18.27 4.29 6.00
C HIS A 92 -16.91 4.29 5.32
N THR A 93 -15.85 4.37 6.12
CA THR A 93 -14.48 4.40 5.62
C THR A 93 -13.63 3.31 6.24
N VAL A 94 -12.76 2.74 5.41
CA VAL A 94 -11.65 1.89 5.85
C VAL A 94 -10.36 2.42 5.22
N PHE A 95 -9.30 2.45 6.01
CA PHE A 95 -7.96 2.80 5.60
C PHE A 95 -7.07 1.59 5.76
N THR A 96 -6.23 1.26 4.78
CA THR A 96 -5.18 0.24 4.96
C THR A 96 -3.81 0.85 4.82
N ASP A 97 -3.03 0.74 5.89
CA ASP A 97 -1.62 1.10 5.87
C ASP A 97 -0.78 -0.11 5.44
N HIS A 98 0.08 0.15 4.46
CA HIS A 98 0.97 -0.83 3.85
C HIS A 98 2.44 -0.49 4.09
N SER A 99 2.73 0.66 4.70
CA SER A 99 4.08 1.22 4.76
C SER A 99 4.57 1.36 6.19
N LEU A 100 5.81 0.95 6.41
CA LEU A 100 6.60 1.47 7.51
C LEU A 100 7.15 2.82 7.09
N PHE A 101 6.95 3.83 7.92
CA PHE A 101 7.46 5.18 7.67
C PHE A 101 8.28 5.68 8.85
N GLY A 102 9.25 6.54 8.54
CA GLY A 102 10.15 7.13 9.52
C GLY A 102 9.50 8.26 10.31
N PHE A 103 10.28 8.86 11.19
CA PHE A 103 9.85 9.94 12.08
C PHE A 103 10.75 11.19 12.02
N GLU A 104 11.95 11.06 11.49
CA GLU A 104 13.02 12.05 11.73
C GLU A 104 13.14 13.11 10.62
N ASP A 105 12.82 12.77 9.37
CA ASP A 105 12.94 13.72 8.26
C ASP A 105 11.69 14.59 8.09
N ALA A 106 11.85 15.76 7.46
CA ALA A 106 10.77 16.74 7.30
C ALA A 106 9.54 16.17 6.56
N ALA A 107 9.75 15.30 5.57
CA ALA A 107 8.64 14.66 4.86
C ALA A 107 7.93 13.66 5.77
N SER A 108 8.66 12.87 6.56
CA SER A 108 8.12 12.02 7.62
C SER A 108 7.30 12.79 8.64
N ILE A 109 7.79 13.92 9.15
CA ILE A 109 7.05 14.75 10.12
C ILE A 109 5.74 15.25 9.52
N LEU A 110 5.79 15.84 8.31
CA LEU A 110 4.62 16.42 7.66
C LEU A 110 3.56 15.35 7.37
N THR A 111 3.98 14.21 6.85
CA THR A 111 3.07 13.15 6.42
C THR A 111 2.48 12.36 7.59
N ASN A 112 3.23 12.19 8.68
CA ASN A 112 2.68 11.60 9.90
C ASN A 112 1.58 12.51 10.49
N LYS A 113 1.74 13.84 10.47
CA LYS A 113 0.67 14.77 10.88
C LYS A 113 -0.60 14.63 10.03
N LEU A 114 -0.46 14.47 8.71
CA LEU A 114 -1.60 14.20 7.83
C LEU A 114 -2.28 12.86 8.14
N LEU A 115 -1.47 11.84 8.44
CA LEU A 115 -1.97 10.53 8.83
C LEU A 115 -2.75 10.58 10.15
N VAL A 116 -2.29 11.35 11.16
CA VAL A 116 -3.03 11.56 12.41
C VAL A 116 -4.45 12.05 12.10
N GLY A 117 -4.59 13.10 11.29
CA GLY A 117 -5.91 13.63 10.92
C GLY A 117 -6.80 12.61 10.20
N THR A 118 -6.20 11.77 9.36
CA THR A 118 -6.92 10.72 8.63
C THR A 118 -7.42 9.63 9.56
N LEU A 119 -6.57 9.15 10.47
CA LEU A 119 -6.87 8.05 11.38
C LEU A 119 -7.92 8.39 12.44
N ARG A 120 -8.24 9.67 12.65
CA ARG A 120 -9.35 10.08 13.53
C ARG A 120 -10.73 9.73 12.99
N ASN A 121 -10.88 9.61 11.66
CA ASN A 121 -12.18 9.51 11.00
C ASN A 121 -12.39 8.18 10.26
N VAL A 122 -11.58 7.15 10.51
CA VAL A 122 -11.56 5.93 9.68
C VAL A 122 -11.15 4.68 10.44
N ASN A 123 -11.72 3.53 10.08
CA ASN A 123 -11.21 2.25 10.56
C ASN A 123 -9.92 1.83 9.84
N ALA A 124 -8.87 1.50 10.60
CA ALA A 124 -7.55 1.21 10.04
C ALA A 124 -7.26 -0.29 10.01
N VAL A 125 -6.80 -0.82 8.88
CA VAL A 125 -6.31 -2.19 8.72
C VAL A 125 -4.79 -2.12 8.52
N CYS A 126 -4.06 -2.96 9.24
CA CYS A 126 -2.61 -3.05 9.12
C CYS A 126 -2.25 -4.45 8.62
N VAL A 127 -1.37 -4.56 7.63
CA VAL A 127 -1.06 -5.87 7.02
C VAL A 127 -0.13 -6.74 7.87
N SER A 128 0.45 -6.21 8.96
CA SER A 128 1.34 -6.94 9.87
C SER A 128 1.34 -6.34 11.28
N HIS A 129 1.85 -7.09 12.27
CA HIS A 129 2.01 -6.58 13.63
C HIS A 129 3.00 -5.40 13.72
N PRO A 130 4.21 -5.45 13.13
CA PRO A 130 5.10 -4.30 13.11
C PRO A 130 4.51 -3.10 12.36
N GLY A 131 3.76 -3.35 11.29
CA GLY A 131 3.02 -2.32 10.57
C GLY A 131 1.99 -1.63 11.47
N ARG A 132 1.23 -2.41 12.25
CA ARG A 132 0.26 -1.88 13.23
C ARG A 132 0.94 -1.00 14.27
N GLU A 133 2.06 -1.44 14.82
CA GLU A 133 2.81 -0.65 15.80
C GLU A 133 3.31 0.66 15.21
N ASN A 134 3.90 0.63 14.01
CA ASN A 134 4.32 1.85 13.30
C ASN A 134 3.14 2.79 13.02
N THR A 135 2.00 2.27 12.56
CA THR A 135 0.79 3.08 12.33
C THR A 135 0.26 3.69 13.63
N VAL A 136 0.28 2.96 14.76
CA VAL A 136 -0.15 3.47 16.07
C VAL A 136 0.74 4.62 16.54
N LEU A 137 2.06 4.48 16.40
CA LEU A 137 3.01 5.54 16.74
C LEU A 137 2.81 6.77 15.84
N ARG A 138 2.73 6.58 14.52
CA ARG A 138 2.57 7.68 13.54
C ARG A 138 1.22 8.37 13.65
N GLY A 139 0.18 7.64 14.03
CA GLY A 139 -1.18 8.15 14.22
C GLY A 139 -1.46 8.72 15.61
N GLU A 140 -0.48 8.65 16.53
CA GLU A 140 -0.64 9.04 17.94
C GLU A 140 -1.85 8.36 18.62
N LEU A 141 -2.02 7.08 18.35
CA LEU A 141 -3.17 6.27 18.80
C LEU A 141 -2.86 5.51 20.09
N TYR A 142 -2.21 6.18 21.05
CA TYR A 142 -1.70 5.58 22.29
C TYR A 142 -2.80 5.15 23.27
N LYS A 143 -3.97 5.78 23.21
CA LYS A 143 -5.13 5.45 24.04
C LYS A 143 -6.22 4.90 23.14
N GLN A 144 -6.56 3.64 23.33
CA GLN A 144 -7.70 3.04 22.67
C GLN A 144 -8.97 3.58 23.33
N SER A 145 -9.63 4.55 22.71
CA SER A 145 -10.98 4.96 23.13
C SER A 145 -11.99 3.84 22.83
N LYS A 146 -13.15 3.82 23.48
CA LYS A 146 -14.27 2.97 23.02
C LYS A 146 -14.73 3.37 21.61
N ASP A 147 -14.50 4.61 21.23
CA ASP A 147 -14.80 5.17 19.90
C ASP A 147 -13.67 4.92 18.89
N ASP A 148 -12.53 4.36 19.33
CA ASP A 148 -11.44 4.06 18.42
C ASP A 148 -11.85 2.92 17.48
N PRO A 149 -11.69 3.11 16.18
CA PRO A 149 -12.11 2.11 15.24
C PRO A 149 -11.22 0.85 15.31
N PRO A 150 -11.78 -0.36 15.11
CA PRO A 150 -11.04 -1.61 15.19
C PRO A 150 -9.89 -1.70 14.18
N ARG A 151 -8.79 -2.33 14.62
CA ARG A 151 -7.56 -2.52 13.85
C ARG A 151 -7.29 -4.01 13.60
N TYR A 152 -7.26 -4.42 12.34
CA TYR A 152 -7.13 -5.83 11.92
C TYR A 152 -5.77 -6.14 11.31
N VAL A 153 -5.28 -7.36 11.52
CA VAL A 153 -4.10 -7.93 10.85
C VAL A 153 -4.51 -9.16 10.04
N ILE A 154 -4.27 -9.14 8.72
CA ILE A 154 -4.65 -10.22 7.81
C ILE A 154 -3.49 -11.20 7.66
N LYS A 155 -3.72 -12.50 7.92
CA LYS A 155 -2.76 -13.58 7.61
C LYS A 155 -3.21 -14.29 6.33
N ARG A 156 -2.31 -14.41 5.35
CA ARG A 156 -2.64 -14.90 3.99
C ARG A 156 -1.80 -16.09 3.52
N PHE A 157 -0.79 -16.50 4.28
CA PHE A 157 0.07 -17.63 3.95
C PHE A 157 -0.26 -18.82 4.85
N LEU A 158 -0.42 -19.98 4.21
CA LEU A 158 -0.52 -21.27 4.87
C LEU A 158 0.81 -22.00 4.69
N PRO A 159 1.24 -22.81 5.66
CA PRO A 159 2.42 -23.66 5.49
C PRO A 159 2.19 -24.62 4.32
N GLY A 160 3.18 -24.73 3.44
CA GLY A 160 3.21 -25.76 2.42
C GLY A 160 3.61 -27.12 3.00
N PRO A 161 3.47 -28.21 2.21
CA PRO A 161 3.97 -29.51 2.62
C PRO A 161 5.50 -29.45 2.83
N PRO A 162 6.04 -30.13 3.84
CA PRO A 162 7.49 -30.17 4.06
C PRO A 162 8.18 -30.85 2.88
N LEU A 163 9.26 -30.25 2.38
CA LEU A 163 10.11 -30.83 1.35
C LEU A 163 11.31 -31.52 2.01
N SER A 164 11.55 -32.80 1.68
CA SER A 164 12.72 -33.56 2.12
C SER A 164 13.89 -33.37 1.15
N THR A 165 14.54 -32.20 1.19
CA THR A 165 15.73 -31.94 0.37
C THR A 165 16.94 -31.70 1.26
N ASN A 166 18.08 -32.32 0.93
CA ASN A 166 19.38 -32.03 1.58
C ASN A 166 19.91 -30.62 1.26
N THR A 167 19.31 -29.94 0.28
CA THR A 167 19.63 -28.57 -0.11
C THR A 167 18.70 -27.59 0.59
N ILE A 168 19.27 -26.54 1.19
CA ILE A 168 18.53 -25.43 1.78
C ILE A 168 18.45 -24.31 0.74
N THR A 169 17.24 -24.00 0.28
CA THR A 169 17.03 -22.88 -0.66
C THR A 169 16.56 -21.64 0.09
N ILE A 170 17.39 -20.60 0.11
CA ILE A 170 17.03 -19.30 0.66
C ILE A 170 16.46 -18.43 -0.46
N VAL A 171 15.19 -18.10 -0.35
CA VAL A 171 14.46 -17.34 -1.39
C VAL A 171 14.33 -15.88 -0.97
N PHE A 172 14.84 -14.97 -1.80
CA PHE A 172 14.68 -13.52 -1.66
C PHE A 172 13.79 -12.99 -2.77
N LEU A 173 12.59 -12.51 -2.43
CA LEU A 173 11.65 -11.88 -3.36
C LEU A 173 11.40 -10.43 -2.94
N LEU A 174 11.99 -9.46 -3.64
CA LEU A 174 11.89 -8.05 -3.28
C LEU A 174 12.08 -7.09 -4.47
N HIS A 175 11.64 -5.84 -4.31
CA HIS A 175 11.98 -4.77 -5.26
C HIS A 175 13.36 -4.20 -4.89
N PHE A 176 14.32 -4.25 -5.82
CA PHE A 176 15.73 -3.94 -5.58
C PHE A 176 15.96 -2.43 -5.39
N THR A 177 15.73 -1.98 -4.17
CA THR A 177 15.88 -0.61 -3.72
C THR A 177 16.63 -0.58 -2.40
N PHE A 178 17.29 0.55 -2.11
CA PHE A 178 18.16 0.71 -0.95
C PHE A 178 17.50 0.26 0.37
N ARG A 179 16.23 0.62 0.59
CA ARG A 179 15.49 0.34 1.83
C ARG A 179 14.95 -1.10 1.93
N LYS A 180 15.24 -1.97 0.95
CA LYS A 180 14.75 -3.35 0.90
C LYS A 180 15.82 -4.40 1.20
N GLY A 181 16.95 -3.98 1.79
CA GLY A 181 17.97 -4.89 2.31
C GLY A 181 18.87 -5.52 1.23
N ILE A 182 18.81 -5.00 -0.01
CA ILE A 182 19.57 -5.57 -1.13
C ILE A 182 21.08 -5.53 -0.91
N ASN A 183 21.61 -4.46 -0.32
CA ASN A 183 23.04 -4.35 -0.03
C ASN A 183 23.52 -5.44 0.94
N LEU A 184 22.68 -5.81 1.91
CA LEU A 184 23.00 -6.89 2.84
C LEU A 184 23.03 -8.24 2.10
N LEU A 185 22.08 -8.47 1.20
CA LEU A 185 22.04 -9.68 0.37
C LEU A 185 23.31 -9.84 -0.48
N VAL A 186 23.69 -8.79 -1.20
CA VAL A 186 24.91 -8.77 -2.03
C VAL A 186 26.15 -9.09 -1.18
N ALA A 187 26.29 -8.46 -0.01
CA ALA A 187 27.46 -8.68 0.85
C ALA A 187 27.51 -10.07 1.54
N THR A 188 26.36 -10.72 1.74
CA THR A 188 26.27 -11.94 2.57
C THR A 188 26.07 -13.22 1.77
N ALA A 189 25.35 -13.19 0.65
CA ALA A 189 25.03 -14.39 -0.12
C ALA A 189 26.27 -15.16 -0.60
N PRO A 190 27.32 -14.54 -1.19
CA PRO A 190 28.51 -15.26 -1.62
C PRO A 190 29.24 -15.95 -0.45
N ARG A 191 29.32 -15.27 0.70
CA ARG A 191 29.96 -15.79 1.92
C ARG A 191 29.22 -17.00 2.47
N ILE A 192 27.89 -16.97 2.45
CA ILE A 192 27.05 -18.08 2.90
C ILE A 192 27.17 -19.26 1.94
N CYS A 193 27.12 -19.04 0.62
CA CYS A 193 27.32 -20.10 -0.37
C CYS A 193 28.70 -20.77 -0.24
N ALA A 194 29.75 -19.98 0.04
CA ALA A 194 31.10 -20.50 0.25
C ALA A 194 31.22 -21.33 1.55
N ALA A 195 30.58 -20.88 2.63
CA ALA A 195 30.62 -21.56 3.92
C ALA A 195 29.72 -22.82 3.96
N PHE A 196 28.63 -22.84 3.19
CA PHE A 196 27.62 -23.90 3.22
C PHE A 196 27.29 -24.39 1.80
N PRO A 197 27.98 -25.42 1.29
CA PRO A 197 27.80 -25.91 -0.09
C PRO A 197 26.40 -26.46 -0.41
N ASN A 198 25.63 -26.81 0.62
CA ASN A 198 24.25 -27.28 0.48
C ASN A 198 23.22 -26.14 0.49
N VAL A 199 23.64 -24.88 0.57
CA VAL A 199 22.76 -23.70 0.53
C VAL A 199 22.73 -23.12 -0.88
N LYS A 200 21.53 -22.79 -1.37
CA LYS A 200 21.33 -22.10 -2.64
C LYS A 200 20.47 -20.86 -2.44
N PHE A 201 20.80 -19.77 -3.13
CA PHE A 201 19.98 -18.57 -3.15
C PHE A 201 19.13 -18.52 -4.43
N VAL A 202 17.85 -18.18 -4.27
CA VAL A 202 16.96 -17.81 -5.38
C VAL A 202 16.56 -16.36 -5.16
N ILE A 203 17.06 -15.47 -6.03
CA ILE A 203 16.84 -14.03 -5.91
C ILE A 203 15.91 -13.60 -7.04
N GLY A 204 14.70 -13.18 -6.70
CA GLY A 204 13.70 -12.69 -7.64
C GLY A 204 13.31 -11.25 -7.33
N GLY A 205 13.26 -10.41 -8.37
CA GLY A 205 13.00 -9.00 -8.19
C GLY A 205 13.49 -8.15 -9.35
N ASN A 206 13.24 -6.85 -9.27
CA ASN A 206 13.78 -5.85 -10.18
C ASN A 206 13.90 -4.52 -9.43
N GLY A 207 14.73 -3.60 -9.91
CA GLY A 207 14.87 -2.25 -9.36
C GLY A 207 16.24 -1.63 -9.68
N PRO A 208 16.45 -0.36 -9.31
CA PRO A 208 17.67 0.38 -9.63
C PRO A 208 18.96 -0.28 -9.13
N LYS A 209 18.87 -1.11 -8.07
CA LYS A 209 19.99 -1.83 -7.46
C LYS A 209 20.24 -3.21 -8.06
N MET A 210 19.66 -3.52 -9.22
CA MET A 210 19.91 -4.80 -9.91
C MET A 210 21.35 -4.95 -10.39
N ILE A 211 22.02 -3.85 -10.73
CA ILE A 211 23.40 -3.88 -11.24
C ILE A 211 24.37 -4.39 -10.16
N ASP A 212 24.16 -4.01 -8.91
CA ASP A 212 24.95 -4.44 -7.75
C ASP A 212 24.86 -5.97 -7.50
N LEU A 213 23.84 -6.65 -8.04
CA LEU A 213 23.70 -8.12 -7.99
C LEU A 213 24.40 -8.84 -9.14
N LEU A 214 24.64 -8.16 -10.26
CA LEU A 214 25.13 -8.76 -11.50
C LEU A 214 26.63 -8.52 -11.72
N GLN A 215 27.26 -7.70 -10.87
CA GLN A 215 28.65 -7.26 -11.01
C GLN A 215 29.66 -8.05 -10.16
N ASP A 216 29.22 -9.11 -9.46
CA ASP A 216 30.10 -10.06 -8.73
C ASP A 216 30.22 -11.40 -9.45
#